data_AF-A0A1G3XU10-F1
#
_entry.id   AF-A0A1G3XU10-F1
#
_cell.length_a   1.000
_cell.length_b   1.000
_cell.length_c   1.000
_cell.angle_alpha   90.00
_cell.angle_beta   90.00
_cell.angle_gamma   90.00
#
_symmetry.space_group_name_H-M   'P 1'
#
loop_
_entity.id
_entity.type
_entity.pdbx_description
1 polymer ?
#
loop_
_entity_poly.entity_id
_entity_poly.type
_entity_poly.pdbx_seq_one_letter_code
_entity_poly.pdbx_strand_id
1 'polypeptide(L)' 'MKTAKLFQNGQSQAVRLPREFRFEDDYVYVKKSGNVVMLIPAKGSWDMLVKSLDKFSSDFMSERKQPKTQKRESF' A
#
# COMPACT_ATOMS: atom_id res chain seq x y z
N MET A 1 -20.81 6.05 3.39
CA MET A 1 -19.53 6.65 3.87
C MET A 1 -19.60 6.85 5.37
N LYS A 2 -18.52 6.56 6.09
CA LYS A 2 -18.38 6.88 7.53
C LYS A 2 -17.51 8.12 7.67
N THR A 3 -17.80 8.96 8.66
CA THR A 3 -16.98 10.13 9.01
C THR A 3 -16.17 9.84 10.25
N ALA A 4 -15.03 10.51 10.39
CA ALA A 4 -14.19 10.49 11.59
C ALA A 4 -14.03 11.91 12.10
N LYS A 5 -13.91 12.07 13.42
CA LYS A 5 -13.75 13.40 14.03
C LYS A 5 -12.28 13.80 14.02
N LEU A 6 -12.01 15.02 13.58
CA LEU A 6 -10.72 15.69 13.75
C LEU A 6 -10.68 16.35 15.12
N PHE A 7 -9.52 16.26 15.78
CA PHE A 7 -9.28 16.90 17.07
C PHE A 7 -7.80 17.27 17.22
N GLN A 8 -7.48 18.09 18.22
CA GLN A 8 -6.11 18.43 18.58
C GLN A 8 -5.58 17.46 19.63
N ASN A 9 -4.34 17.02 19.47
CA ASN A 9 -3.57 16.28 20.48
C ASN A 9 -2.25 17.03 20.71
N GLY A 10 -2.20 17.86 21.75
CA GLY A 10 -1.12 18.83 21.93
C GLY A 10 -1.10 19.85 20.79
N GLN A 11 0.05 20.00 20.13
CA GLN A 11 0.22 20.88 18.97
C GLN A 11 -0.06 20.19 17.62
N SER A 12 -0.49 18.93 17.63
CA SER A 12 -0.71 18.14 16.42
C SER A 12 -2.20 17.88 16.17
N GLN A 13 -2.58 17.79 14.90
CA GLN A 13 -3.91 17.32 14.50
C GLN A 13 -3.98 15.79 14.52
N ALA A 14 -5.10 15.25 15.00
CA ALA A 14 -5.35 13.82 15.06
C ALA A 14 -6.75 13.46 14.51
N VAL A 15 -6.88 12.23 14.01
CA VAL A 15 -8.14 11.63 13.54
C VAL A 15 -8.55 10.54 14.53
N ARG A 16 -9.78 10.59 15.05
CA ARG A 16 -10.32 9.49 15.86
C ARG A 16 -10.92 8.42 14.95
N LEU A 17 -10.18 7.33 14.74
CA LEU A 17 -10.65 6.21 13.92
C LEU A 17 -11.85 5.50 14.58
N PRO A 18 -12.95 5.29 13.84
CA PRO A 18 -14.02 4.39 14.27
C PRO A 18 -13.50 2.97 14.50
N ARG A 19 -14.22 2.18 15.31
CA ARG A 19 -13.75 0.86 15.77
C ARG A 19 -13.41 -0.07 14.60
N GLU A 20 -14.20 -0.05 13.55
CA GLU A 20 -14.06 -0.88 12.36
C GLU A 20 -12.85 -0.51 11.46
N PHE A 21 -12.21 0.65 11.69
CA PHE A 21 -11.03 1.10 10.93
C PHE A 21 -9.75 1.13 11.78
N ARG A 22 -9.74 0.50 12.96
CA ARG A 22 -8.53 0.46 13.80
C ARG A 22 -7.48 -0.45 13.17
N PHE A 23 -6.23 -0.04 13.30
CA PHE A 23 -5.08 -0.87 12.98
C PHE A 23 -4.69 -1.69 14.21
N GLU A 24 -4.10 -2.87 13.99
CA GLU A 24 -3.53 -3.70 15.06
C GLU A 24 -2.07 -3.30 15.40
N ASP A 25 -1.42 -2.57 14.51
CA ASP A 25 -0.04 -2.10 14.66
C ASP A 25 0.05 -0.81 15.50
N ASP A 26 1.22 -0.60 16.13
CA ASP A 26 1.52 0.61 16.90
C ASP A 26 1.76 1.85 16.04
N TYR A 27 2.01 1.66 14.74
CA TYR A 27 2.25 2.74 13.78
C TYR A 27 1.77 2.38 12.37
N VAL A 28 1.61 3.41 11.54
CA VAL A 28 1.23 3.30 10.12
C VAL A 28 2.16 4.16 9.27
N TYR A 29 2.35 3.76 8.01
CA TYR A 29 2.94 4.64 7.00
C TYR A 29 1.89 5.63 6.51
N VAL A 30 2.30 6.87 6.24
CA VAL A 30 1.41 7.94 5.79
C VAL A 30 1.86 8.42 4.42
N LYS A 31 0.94 8.46 3.45
CA LYS A 31 1.17 9.01 2.11
C LYS A 31 0.11 10.04 1.76
N LYS A 32 0.53 11.20 1.26
CA LYS A 32 -0.37 12.25 0.76
C LYS A 32 -0.38 12.27 -0.77
N SER A 33 -1.56 12.33 -1.36
CA SER A 33 -1.75 12.53 -2.81
C SER A 33 -2.86 13.55 -3.01
N GLY A 34 -2.49 14.77 -3.40
CA GLY A 34 -3.41 15.91 -3.43
C GLY A 34 -4.07 16.14 -2.07
N ASN A 35 -5.39 16.04 -2.03
CA ASN A 35 -6.22 16.23 -0.82
C ASN A 35 -6.50 14.93 -0.06
N VAL A 36 -5.92 13.80 -0.50
CA VAL A 36 -6.12 12.49 0.12
C VAL A 36 -4.91 12.13 0.99
N VAL A 37 -5.18 11.71 2.22
CA VAL A 37 -4.19 11.09 3.12
C VAL A 37 -4.50 9.60 3.21
N MET A 38 -3.53 8.77 2.82
CA MET A 38 -3.59 7.32 2.94
C MET A 38 -2.79 6.88 4.15
N LEU A 39 -3.41 6.06 5.00
CA LEU A 39 -2.78 5.37 6.13
C LEU A 39 -2.60 3.90 5.74
N ILE A 40 -1.37 3.41 5.78
CA ILE A 40 -0.98 2.07 5.32
C ILE A 40 -0.42 1.32 6.54
N PRO A 41 -0.91 0.10 6.84
CA PRO A 41 -0.41 -0.67 7.99
C PRO A 41 1.09 -0.93 7.86
N ALA A 42 1.77 -0.97 9.01
CA ALA A 42 3.21 -1.19 9.05
C ALA A 42 3.57 -2.65 8.75
N LYS A 43 2.80 -3.59 9.30
CA LYS A 43 2.93 -5.02 9.04
C LYS A 43 1.98 -5.42 7.91
N GLY A 44 2.37 -6.44 7.14
CA GLY A 44 1.53 -6.94 6.04
C GLY A 44 1.25 -5.90 4.94
N SER A 45 2.07 -4.84 4.83
CA SER A 45 1.91 -3.82 3.79
C SER A 45 1.97 -4.39 2.37
N TRP A 46 2.66 -5.53 2.21
CA TRP A 46 2.71 -6.31 0.98
C TRP A 46 1.57 -7.33 0.84
N ASP A 47 0.79 -7.61 1.87
CA ASP A 47 -0.30 -8.60 1.80
C ASP A 47 -1.35 -8.16 0.77
N MET A 48 -1.60 -6.85 0.67
CA MET A 48 -2.47 -6.31 -0.36
C MET A 48 -1.90 -6.55 -1.76
N LEU A 49 -0.59 -6.44 -1.95
CA LEU A 49 0.06 -6.76 -3.21
C LEU A 49 -0.04 -8.26 -3.50
N VAL A 50 0.29 -9.12 -2.54
CA VAL A 50 0.24 -10.58 -2.70
C VAL A 50 -1.18 -11.03 -3.02
N LYS A 51 -2.20 -10.57 -2.29
CA LYS A 51 -3.62 -10.84 -2.59
C LYS A 51 -4.08 -10.28 -3.93
N SER A 52 -3.42 -9.24 -4.44
CA SER A 52 -3.74 -8.72 -5.78
C SER A 52 -3.29 -9.67 -6.89
N LEU A 53 -2.36 -10.59 -6.61
CA LEU A 53 -1.93 -11.60 -7.57
C LEU A 53 -3.08 -12.55 -7.94
N ASP A 54 -4.00 -12.82 -7.01
CA ASP A 54 -5.20 -13.64 -7.25
C ASP A 54 -6.20 -12.99 -8.23
N LYS A 55 -6.00 -11.73 -8.59
CA LYS A 55 -6.86 -10.99 -9.53
C LYS A 55 -6.43 -11.13 -10.99
N PHE A 56 -5.26 -11.70 -11.26
CA PHE A 56 -4.84 -11.97 -12.63
C PHE A 56 -5.64 -13.14 -13.21
N SER A 57 -5.91 -13.09 -14.51
CA SER A 57 -6.48 -14.23 -15.22
C SER A 57 -5.48 -15.38 -15.27
N SER A 58 -5.97 -16.62 -15.42
CA SER A 58 -5.12 -17.81 -15.43
C SER A 58 -4.09 -17.86 -16.55
N ASP A 59 -4.33 -17.10 -17.63
CA ASP A 59 -3.45 -16.99 -18.80
C ASP A 59 -2.47 -15.81 -18.73
N PHE A 60 -2.60 -14.92 -17.73
CA PHE A 60 -1.75 -13.75 -17.58
C PHE A 60 -0.29 -14.17 -17.42
N MET A 61 0.56 -13.71 -18.37
CA MET A 61 2.00 -14.02 -18.38
C MET A 61 2.31 -15.52 -18.35
N SER A 62 1.43 -16.36 -18.90
CA SER A 62 1.63 -17.82 -19.04
C SER A 62 2.93 -18.18 -19.76
N GLU A 63 3.40 -17.33 -20.67
CA GLU A 63 4.71 -17.43 -21.31
C GLU A 63 5.53 -16.15 -21.13
N ARG A 64 6.79 -16.32 -20.72
CA ARG A 64 7.76 -15.21 -20.66
C ARG A 64 8.54 -15.15 -21.98
N LYS A 65 8.36 -14.09 -22.76
CA LYS A 65 9.19 -13.78 -23.95
C LYS A 65 10.54 -13.19 -23.55
N GLN A 66 11.40 -14.00 -22.95
CA GLN A 66 12.75 -13.58 -22.53
C GLN A 66 13.70 -13.52 -23.73
N PRO A 67 14.32 -12.37 -24.05
CA PRO A 67 15.30 -12.28 -25.12
C PRO A 67 16.64 -12.92 -24.69
N LYS A 68 17.48 -13.25 -25.69
CA LYS A 68 18.85 -13.69 -25.44
C LYS A 68 19.66 -12.57 -24.78
N THR A 69 20.58 -12.96 -23.89
CA THR A 69 21.52 -12.04 -23.26
C THR A 69 22.30 -11.26 -24.33
N GLN A 70 22.32 -9.94 -24.21
CA GLN A 70 23.10 -9.07 -25.09
C GLN A 70 24.60 -9.22 -24.78
N LYS A 71 25.43 -9.43 -25.81
CA LYS A 71 26.89 -9.29 -25.68
C LYS A 71 27.24 -7.79 -25.77
N ARG A 72 27.98 -7.29 -24.79
CA ARG A 72 28.55 -5.93 -24.79
C ARG A 72 30.08 -6.02 -24.76
N GLU A 73 30.74 -4.95 -25.15
CA GLU A 73 32.21 -4.86 -25.12
C GLU A 73 32.72 -4.98 -23.67
N SER A 74 33.87 -5.65 -23.50
CA SER A 74 34.60 -5.63 -22.24
C SER A 74 35.22 -4.25 -22.03
N PHE A 75 35.26 -3.81 -20.76
CA PHE A 75 35.96 -2.58 -20.37
C PHE A 75 37.45 -2.63 -20.70
#